data_AF-F8L494-F1
#
_entry.id   AF-F8L494-F1
#
_cell.length_a   1.000
_cell.length_b   1.000
_cell.length_c   1.000
_cell.angle_alpha   90.00
_cell.angle_beta   90.00
_cell.angle_gamma   90.00
#
_symmetry.space_group_name_H-M   'P 1'
#
loop_
_entity.id
_entity.type
_entity.pdbx_description
1 polymer ?
#
loop_
_entity_poly.entity_id
_entity_poly.type
_entity_poly.pdbx_seq_one_letter_code
_entity_poly.pdbx_strand_id
1 'polypeptide(L)'
;MSSISNYSKNIFSKESALNFAGTVGTGLLSARFLPISIKEAGVVSAAAGTLSTMGQALLGKDASTFKKGLVTIGAFALTYFGTAALAPTLATRFALTLTPQFIGKILAFNALGQVVSFGLAKILFVTSWNMSDAQIKTLHETYTKDTELFTKLPAVEQQLIIQRFKKQELDVAALTCEKPSAEDIAALTESEVRTLHQHEVALEDDALLLRYFELNLKPFEAIEKRIPRLDLKQPETVEEVEALSEEKLAWYKLYFADNDDARKKLPHDVQWALYAKDKVVSTYSFNADSLKTAPDAQIHDLENPMKCLSWWVDTYPSTQKALVERAKALGIEIPHPVHPTKPEEVSSLDPKVVEAYNKKFPSGLDKEVVKAFNQRFYELKLPLPNGQTIAQLYKNKDATWPQITLELPKTPDEVAKLDVNQIPWMYAFIRENGGFNSLSFEMQSALNDPFSTHLSRRFWFNFDKLTFENVSSASERTISILHDQLHIKSDKWKGLSPAVIGALDARFAKQFPADKLSEEQARKYHMLFASKPECWGALPKARQQALRQQFNKYPELKELRVNWR
;
A
#
# COMPACT_ATOMS: atom_id res chain seq x y z
N MET A 1 0.18 39.54 -61.78
CA MET A 1 -0.49 38.22 -61.71
C MET A 1 -0.71 37.70 -60.27
N SER A 2 -0.25 38.36 -59.20
CA SER A 2 -0.43 37.89 -57.80
C SER A 2 -1.78 38.22 -57.16
N SER A 3 -2.45 39.33 -57.52
CA SER A 3 -3.73 39.72 -56.91
C SER A 3 -4.92 38.84 -57.33
N ILE A 4 -4.96 38.40 -58.60
CA ILE A 4 -5.99 37.50 -59.13
C ILE A 4 -5.86 36.09 -58.53
N SER A 5 -4.62 35.63 -58.30
CA SER A 5 -4.31 34.35 -57.64
C SER A 5 -4.73 34.34 -56.16
N ASN A 6 -4.50 35.45 -55.45
CA ASN A 6 -4.94 35.58 -54.05
C ASN A 6 -6.45 35.75 -53.94
N TYR A 7 -7.08 36.48 -54.86
CA TYR A 7 -8.53 36.63 -54.92
C TYR A 7 -9.24 35.28 -55.15
N SER A 8 -8.79 34.48 -56.12
CA SER A 8 -9.38 33.17 -56.40
C SER A 8 -9.19 32.20 -55.23
N LYS A 9 -8.03 32.18 -54.59
CA LYS A 9 -7.80 31.39 -53.37
C LYS A 9 -8.70 31.80 -52.21
N ASN A 10 -8.94 33.10 -52.03
CA ASN A 10 -9.76 33.60 -50.94
C ASN A 10 -11.27 33.37 -51.17
N ILE A 11 -11.73 33.43 -52.42
CA ILE A 11 -13.16 33.23 -52.76
C ILE A 11 -13.63 31.79 -52.52
N PHE A 12 -12.74 30.80 -52.71
CA PHE A 12 -13.00 29.39 -52.46
C PHE A 12 -12.52 28.92 -51.07
N SER A 13 -12.22 29.84 -50.16
CA SER A 13 -11.81 29.50 -48.79
C SER A 13 -12.99 28.97 -47.95
N LYS A 14 -12.69 28.20 -46.91
CA LYS A 14 -13.71 27.70 -45.96
C LYS A 14 -14.48 28.84 -45.30
N GLU A 15 -13.82 29.95 -44.99
CA GLU A 15 -14.43 31.17 -44.44
C GLU A 15 -15.44 31.78 -45.42
N SER A 16 -15.06 31.91 -46.70
CA SER A 16 -15.92 32.39 -47.78
C SER A 16 -17.13 31.48 -48.05
N ALA A 17 -16.95 30.15 -47.96
CA ALA A 17 -18.00 29.17 -48.12
C ALA A 17 -18.99 29.16 -46.94
N LEU A 18 -18.49 29.28 -45.70
CA LEU A 18 -19.32 29.41 -44.49
C LEU A 18 -20.11 30.71 -44.49
N ASN A 19 -19.48 31.83 -44.87
CA ASN A 19 -20.16 33.10 -44.99
C ASN A 19 -21.23 33.06 -46.09
N PHE A 20 -20.95 32.42 -47.23
CA PHE A 20 -21.96 32.20 -48.26
C PHE A 20 -23.13 31.36 -47.72
N ALA A 21 -22.85 30.19 -47.15
CA ALA A 21 -23.86 29.26 -46.66
C ALA A 21 -24.73 29.86 -45.53
N GLY A 22 -24.12 30.55 -44.57
CA GLY A 22 -24.84 31.19 -43.46
C GLY A 22 -25.67 32.39 -43.91
N THR A 23 -25.17 33.18 -44.87
CA THR A 23 -25.94 34.27 -45.49
C THR A 23 -27.14 33.69 -46.24
N VAL A 24 -26.92 32.70 -47.10
CA VAL A 24 -27.98 32.10 -47.92
C VAL A 24 -29.02 31.37 -47.07
N GLY A 25 -28.57 30.55 -46.12
CA GLY A 25 -29.44 29.78 -45.24
C GLY A 25 -30.33 30.66 -44.37
N THR A 26 -29.80 31.75 -43.80
CA THR A 26 -30.58 32.65 -42.92
C THR A 26 -31.66 33.40 -43.68
N GLY A 27 -31.36 33.87 -44.90
CA GLY A 27 -32.40 34.49 -45.72
C GLY A 27 -33.43 33.52 -46.28
N LEU A 28 -33.06 32.27 -46.57
CA LEU A 28 -34.04 31.22 -46.90
C LEU A 28 -34.95 30.88 -45.71
N LEU A 29 -34.41 30.87 -44.49
CA LEU A 29 -35.21 30.70 -43.27
C LEU A 29 -36.20 31.83 -43.08
N SER A 30 -35.88 33.06 -43.51
CA SER A 30 -36.81 34.19 -43.42
C SER A 30 -38.11 33.97 -44.21
N ALA A 31 -38.08 33.12 -45.26
CA ALA A 31 -39.29 32.75 -46.01
C ALA A 31 -40.30 31.94 -45.20
N ARG A 32 -39.89 31.34 -44.06
CA ARG A 32 -40.82 30.67 -43.14
C ARG A 32 -41.54 31.64 -42.20
N PHE A 33 -40.99 32.83 -41.98
CA PHE A 33 -41.49 33.79 -40.99
C PHE A 33 -42.04 35.07 -41.62
N LEU A 34 -41.90 35.21 -42.94
CA LEU A 34 -42.40 36.33 -43.72
C LEU A 34 -43.26 35.80 -44.87
N PRO A 35 -44.29 36.54 -45.31
CA PRO A 35 -45.14 36.15 -46.44
C PRO A 35 -44.43 36.40 -47.78
N ILE A 36 -43.30 35.71 -48.00
CA ILE A 36 -42.47 35.76 -49.20
C ILE A 36 -42.27 34.34 -49.72
N SER A 37 -42.19 34.15 -51.04
CA SER A 37 -41.95 32.82 -51.59
C SER A 37 -40.49 32.39 -51.39
N ILE A 38 -40.27 31.09 -51.28
CA ILE A 38 -38.91 30.51 -51.18
C ILE A 38 -38.06 30.87 -52.41
N LYS A 39 -38.68 31.03 -53.59
CA LYS A 39 -38.00 31.43 -54.82
C LYS A 39 -37.48 32.87 -54.73
N GLU A 40 -38.29 33.79 -54.22
CA GLU A 40 -37.91 35.19 -54.02
C GLU A 40 -36.81 35.33 -52.97
N ALA A 41 -36.96 34.63 -51.84
CA ALA A 41 -35.93 34.57 -50.81
C ALA A 41 -34.62 33.98 -51.34
N GLY A 42 -34.68 32.89 -52.11
CA GLY A 42 -33.51 32.22 -52.64
C GLY A 42 -32.69 33.07 -53.60
N VAL A 43 -33.34 33.81 -54.51
CA VAL A 43 -32.63 34.68 -55.47
C VAL A 43 -31.94 35.83 -54.76
N VAL A 44 -32.63 36.54 -53.86
CA VAL A 44 -32.05 37.67 -53.12
C VAL A 44 -30.94 37.21 -52.19
N SER A 45 -31.10 36.07 -51.51
CA SER A 45 -30.09 35.52 -50.61
C SER A 45 -28.87 34.94 -51.31
N ALA A 46 -29.05 34.28 -52.45
CA ALA A 46 -27.93 33.82 -53.27
C ALA A 46 -27.11 35.02 -53.78
N ALA A 47 -27.77 36.06 -54.31
CA ALA A 47 -27.08 37.26 -54.77
C ALA A 47 -26.32 37.97 -53.64
N ALA A 48 -26.97 38.12 -52.48
CA ALA A 48 -26.37 38.75 -51.31
C ALA A 48 -25.18 37.95 -50.75
N GLY A 49 -25.32 36.62 -50.67
CA GLY A 49 -24.26 35.70 -50.27
C GLY A 49 -23.08 35.77 -51.22
N THR A 50 -23.32 35.68 -52.53
CA THR A 50 -22.25 35.74 -53.55
C THR A 50 -21.52 37.08 -53.49
N LEU A 51 -22.24 38.21 -53.49
CA LEU A 51 -21.62 39.54 -53.50
C LEU A 51 -20.85 39.82 -52.21
N SER A 52 -21.37 39.39 -51.06
CA SER A 52 -20.64 39.55 -49.80
C SER A 52 -19.37 38.70 -49.76
N THR A 53 -19.43 37.44 -50.20
CA THR A 53 -18.26 36.57 -50.30
C THR A 53 -17.21 37.12 -51.28
N MET A 54 -17.64 37.66 -52.43
CA MET A 54 -16.74 38.33 -53.38
C MET A 54 -16.09 39.57 -52.76
N GLY A 55 -16.86 40.40 -52.06
CA GLY A 55 -16.36 41.59 -51.37
C GLY A 55 -15.31 41.26 -50.29
N GLN A 56 -15.54 40.21 -49.50
CA GLN A 56 -14.58 39.75 -48.51
C GLN A 56 -13.31 39.17 -49.16
N ALA A 57 -13.43 38.44 -50.25
CA ALA A 57 -12.28 37.89 -50.97
C ALA A 57 -11.38 38.98 -51.58
N LEU A 58 -11.93 40.13 -51.96
CA LEU A 58 -11.18 41.29 -52.46
C LEU A 58 -10.38 42.02 -51.37
N LEU A 59 -10.84 42.00 -50.12
CA LEU A 59 -10.21 42.73 -49.02
C LEU A 59 -8.97 42.02 -48.42
N GLY A 60 -8.86 40.70 -48.57
CA GLY A 60 -7.80 39.90 -47.96
C GLY A 60 -7.99 39.68 -46.44
N LYS A 61 -7.20 38.77 -45.86
CA LYS A 61 -7.35 38.36 -44.44
C LYS A 61 -7.04 39.49 -43.44
N ASP A 62 -6.12 40.37 -43.79
CA ASP A 62 -5.59 41.43 -42.90
C ASP A 62 -6.38 42.75 -42.95
N ALA A 63 -7.49 42.81 -43.69
CA ALA A 63 -8.33 44.00 -43.70
C ALA A 63 -8.99 44.21 -42.33
N SER A 64 -8.93 45.46 -41.85
CA SER A 64 -9.54 45.84 -40.57
C SER A 64 -11.06 45.57 -40.55
N THR A 65 -11.60 45.29 -39.37
CA THR A 65 -13.03 45.02 -39.16
C THR A 65 -13.92 46.13 -39.72
N PHE A 66 -13.48 47.39 -39.60
CA PHE A 66 -14.17 48.53 -40.17
C PHE A 66 -14.25 48.48 -41.71
N LYS A 67 -13.14 48.14 -42.39
CA LYS A 67 -13.11 47.99 -43.86
C LYS A 67 -13.98 46.81 -44.32
N LYS A 68 -13.93 45.68 -43.60
CA LYS A 68 -14.79 44.52 -43.85
C LYS A 68 -16.28 44.88 -43.69
N GLY A 69 -16.63 45.64 -42.66
CA GLY A 69 -17.98 46.16 -42.44
C GLY A 69 -18.46 47.06 -43.57
N LEU A 70 -17.66 48.04 -43.99
CA LEU A 70 -18.00 48.95 -45.10
C LEU A 70 -18.25 48.22 -46.41
N VAL A 71 -17.39 47.25 -46.77
CA VAL A 71 -17.57 46.47 -48.01
C VAL A 71 -18.78 45.55 -47.93
N THR A 72 -19.07 45.00 -46.75
CA THR A 72 -20.27 44.16 -46.54
C THR A 72 -21.55 44.99 -46.68
N ILE A 73 -21.61 46.18 -46.06
CA ILE A 73 -22.73 47.12 -46.22
C ILE A 73 -22.87 47.54 -47.68
N GLY A 74 -21.75 47.84 -48.34
CA GLY A 74 -21.71 48.15 -49.76
C GLY A 74 -22.24 47.02 -50.64
N ALA A 75 -21.87 45.76 -50.36
CA ALA A 75 -22.34 44.59 -51.08
C ALA A 75 -23.85 44.37 -50.92
N PHE A 76 -24.38 44.55 -49.71
CA PHE A 76 -25.82 44.46 -49.47
C PHE A 76 -26.60 45.61 -50.12
N ALA A 77 -26.08 46.84 -50.08
CA ALA A 77 -26.66 47.97 -50.78
C ALA A 77 -26.66 47.74 -52.30
N LEU A 78 -25.55 47.25 -52.86
CA LEU A 78 -25.44 46.90 -54.27
C LEU A 78 -26.43 45.80 -54.66
N THR A 79 -26.61 44.81 -53.77
CA THR A 79 -27.61 43.75 -53.95
C THR A 79 -29.02 44.34 -53.96
N TYR A 80 -29.35 45.21 -53.00
CA TYR A 80 -30.66 45.86 -52.92
C TYR A 80 -30.98 46.65 -54.19
N PHE A 81 -30.10 47.57 -54.57
CA PHE A 81 -30.32 48.41 -55.75
C PHE A 81 -30.30 47.60 -57.04
N GLY A 82 -29.40 46.62 -57.17
CA GLY A 82 -29.31 45.75 -58.33
C GLY A 82 -30.55 44.86 -58.49
N THR A 83 -31.01 44.22 -57.43
CA THR A 83 -32.22 43.38 -57.49
C THR A 83 -33.49 44.21 -57.63
N ALA A 84 -33.59 45.38 -57.01
CA ALA A 84 -34.71 46.30 -57.20
C ALA A 84 -34.79 46.83 -58.64
N ALA A 85 -33.65 47.18 -59.25
CA ALA A 85 -33.60 47.62 -60.64
C ALA A 85 -33.94 46.49 -61.63
N LEU A 86 -33.56 45.25 -61.31
CA LEU A 86 -33.85 44.07 -62.14
C LEU A 86 -35.21 43.43 -61.85
N ALA A 87 -35.91 43.85 -60.78
CA ALA A 87 -37.19 43.29 -60.37
C ALA A 87 -38.25 43.27 -61.49
N PRO A 88 -38.42 44.31 -62.33
CA PRO A 88 -39.38 44.27 -63.44
C PRO A 88 -39.05 43.19 -64.47
N THR A 89 -37.76 43.02 -64.77
CA THR A 89 -37.28 42.01 -65.72
C THR A 89 -37.46 40.60 -65.16
N LEU A 90 -37.15 40.40 -63.88
CA LEU A 90 -37.33 39.12 -63.18
C LEU A 90 -38.82 38.74 -63.06
N ALA A 91 -39.69 39.73 -62.81
CA ALA A 91 -41.14 39.53 -62.81
C ALA A 91 -41.65 39.11 -64.20
N THR A 92 -41.19 39.78 -65.25
CA THR A 92 -41.65 39.55 -66.62
C THR A 92 -41.15 38.23 -67.21
N ARG A 93 -39.92 37.83 -66.87
CA ARG A 93 -39.27 36.65 -67.48
C ARG A 93 -39.35 35.38 -66.63
N PHE A 94 -39.46 35.52 -65.31
CA PHE A 94 -39.39 34.39 -64.37
C PHE A 94 -40.56 34.37 -63.37
N ALA A 95 -41.58 35.22 -63.56
CA ALA A 95 -42.75 35.33 -62.70
C ALA A 95 -42.39 35.58 -61.22
N LEU A 96 -41.30 36.31 -60.96
CA LEU A 96 -40.78 36.61 -59.63
C LEU A 96 -41.12 38.05 -59.21
N THR A 97 -41.99 38.24 -58.22
CA THR A 97 -42.45 39.59 -57.82
C THR A 97 -41.66 40.13 -56.63
N LEU A 98 -40.48 40.68 -56.92
CA LEU A 98 -39.64 41.28 -55.88
C LEU A 98 -40.08 42.70 -55.57
N THR A 99 -40.81 42.89 -54.46
CA THR A 99 -41.08 44.25 -53.95
C THR A 99 -39.87 44.75 -53.15
N PRO A 100 -39.61 46.07 -53.12
CA PRO A 100 -38.52 46.64 -52.34
C PRO A 100 -38.59 46.29 -50.84
N GLN A 101 -39.80 46.17 -50.30
CA GLN A 101 -40.02 45.76 -48.91
C GLN A 101 -39.58 44.32 -48.65
N PHE A 102 -39.77 43.39 -49.59
CA PHE A 102 -39.33 42.00 -49.45
C PHE A 102 -37.82 41.88 -49.56
N ILE A 103 -37.20 42.56 -50.53
CA ILE A 103 -35.75 42.59 -50.69
C ILE A 103 -35.10 43.13 -49.40
N GLY A 104 -35.61 44.25 -48.88
CA GLY A 104 -35.07 44.88 -47.66
C GLY A 104 -35.15 43.96 -46.43
N LYS A 105 -36.28 43.26 -46.23
CA LYS A 105 -36.43 42.30 -45.12
C LYS A 105 -35.46 41.11 -45.26
N ILE A 106 -35.35 40.51 -46.44
CA ILE A 106 -34.43 39.39 -46.69
C ILE A 106 -32.97 39.81 -46.47
N LEU A 107 -32.58 41.01 -46.93
CA LEU A 107 -31.22 41.52 -46.71
C LEU A 107 -30.91 41.77 -45.24
N ALA A 108 -31.89 42.25 -44.45
CA ALA A 108 -31.73 42.38 -43.01
C ALA A 108 -31.49 41.02 -42.32
N PHE A 109 -32.21 39.97 -42.73
CA PHE A 109 -31.96 38.60 -42.24
C PHE A 109 -30.62 38.03 -42.73
N ASN A 110 -30.21 38.31 -43.96
CA ASN A 110 -28.90 37.91 -44.49
C ASN A 110 -27.74 38.59 -43.73
N ALA A 111 -27.90 39.86 -43.33
CA ALA A 111 -26.93 40.56 -42.50
C ALA A 111 -26.78 39.88 -41.12
N LEU A 112 -27.88 39.42 -40.51
CA LEU A 112 -27.83 38.59 -39.30
C LEU A 112 -27.08 37.26 -39.55
N GLY A 113 -27.31 36.62 -40.69
CA GLY A 113 -26.61 35.39 -41.09
C GLY A 113 -25.09 35.57 -41.20
N GLN A 114 -24.61 36.73 -41.67
CA GLN A 114 -23.18 37.06 -41.66
C GLN A 114 -22.62 37.21 -40.25
N VAL A 115 -23.35 37.90 -39.37
CA VAL A 115 -22.93 38.08 -37.97
C VAL A 115 -22.80 36.71 -37.28
N VAL A 116 -23.75 35.79 -37.51
CA VAL A 116 -23.71 34.41 -36.99
C VAL A 116 -22.54 33.61 -37.59
N SER A 117 -22.27 33.78 -38.89
CA SER A 117 -21.16 33.08 -39.58
C SER A 117 -19.78 33.55 -39.11
N PHE A 118 -19.61 34.85 -38.85
CA PHE A 118 -18.41 35.39 -38.19
C PHE A 118 -18.26 34.86 -36.76
N GLY A 119 -19.36 34.75 -36.01
CA GLY A 119 -19.38 34.13 -34.69
C GLY A 119 -18.92 32.67 -34.72
N LEU A 120 -19.43 31.87 -35.65
CA LEU A 120 -19.06 30.46 -35.83
C LEU A 120 -17.63 30.28 -36.36
N ALA A 121 -17.17 31.11 -37.30
CA ALA A 121 -15.80 31.04 -37.81
C ALA A 121 -14.76 31.35 -36.72
N LYS A 122 -15.07 32.28 -35.80
CA LYS A 122 -14.21 32.59 -34.65
C LYS A 122 -14.19 31.47 -33.60
N ILE A 123 -15.28 30.71 -33.47
CA ILE A 123 -15.38 29.56 -32.55
C ILE A 123 -14.76 28.28 -33.15
N LEU A 124 -14.82 28.10 -34.48
CA LEU A 124 -14.36 26.90 -35.17
C LEU A 124 -12.90 26.97 -35.69
N PHE A 125 -12.28 28.16 -35.77
CA PHE A 125 -10.95 28.30 -36.40
C PHE A 125 -9.90 29.01 -35.53
N VAL A 126 -9.37 28.21 -34.61
CA VAL A 126 -8.05 28.30 -33.91
C VAL A 126 -8.22 28.53 -32.42
N THR A 127 -8.59 27.45 -31.74
CA THR A 127 -8.21 27.24 -30.35
C THR A 127 -6.95 26.36 -30.31
N SER A 128 -6.07 26.58 -29.34
CA SER A 128 -4.88 25.75 -29.08
C SER A 128 -5.20 24.25 -28.98
N TRP A 129 -6.44 23.97 -28.58
CA TRP A 129 -7.11 22.67 -28.55
C TRP A 129 -7.16 21.91 -29.89
N ASN A 130 -7.23 22.59 -31.04
CA ASN A 130 -7.48 21.94 -32.35
C ASN A 130 -6.46 22.30 -33.45
N MET A 131 -5.24 22.73 -33.08
CA MET A 131 -4.19 23.07 -34.06
C MET A 131 -3.56 21.81 -34.69
N SER A 132 -3.08 21.91 -35.93
CA SER A 132 -2.22 20.91 -36.58
C SER A 132 -0.75 21.04 -36.17
N ASP A 133 0.07 20.02 -36.44
CA ASP A 133 1.48 20.06 -36.02
C ASP A 133 2.27 21.22 -36.64
N ALA A 134 2.00 21.57 -37.90
CA ALA A 134 2.61 22.72 -38.55
C ALA A 134 2.20 24.05 -37.89
N GLN A 135 0.93 24.18 -37.47
CA GLN A 135 0.46 25.36 -36.75
C GLN A 135 1.10 25.46 -35.37
N ILE A 136 1.32 24.32 -34.69
CA ILE A 136 2.03 24.27 -33.42
C ILE A 136 3.49 24.74 -33.57
N LYS A 137 4.21 24.34 -34.64
CA LYS A 137 5.57 24.87 -34.90
C LYS A 137 5.58 26.37 -35.13
N THR A 138 4.65 26.90 -35.94
CA THR A 138 4.53 28.34 -36.16
C THR A 138 4.16 29.10 -34.86
N LEU A 139 3.30 28.50 -34.03
CA LEU A 139 2.94 29.05 -32.74
C LEU A 139 4.14 29.08 -31.78
N HIS A 140 4.95 28.02 -31.78
CA HIS A 140 6.19 27.94 -31.01
C HIS A 140 7.17 29.05 -31.38
N GLU A 141 7.41 29.28 -32.67
CA GLU A 141 8.25 30.39 -33.13
C GLU A 141 7.71 31.75 -32.69
N THR A 142 6.38 31.90 -32.68
CA THR A 142 5.71 33.15 -32.28
C THR A 142 5.90 33.40 -30.77
N TYR A 143 5.61 32.40 -29.94
CA TYR A 143 5.71 32.51 -28.49
C TYR A 143 7.14 32.56 -27.97
N THR A 144 8.10 31.95 -28.68
CA THR A 144 9.52 32.06 -28.30
C THR A 144 10.08 33.46 -28.63
N LYS A 145 9.58 34.11 -29.68
CA LYS A 145 9.95 35.49 -30.04
C LYS A 145 9.26 36.53 -29.16
N ASP A 146 8.05 36.25 -28.71
CA ASP A 146 7.25 37.12 -27.84
C ASP A 146 6.58 36.29 -26.74
N THR A 147 7.31 36.11 -25.64
CA THR A 147 6.87 35.29 -24.51
C THR A 147 5.69 35.91 -23.76
N GLU A 148 5.46 37.23 -23.90
CA GLU A 148 4.28 37.87 -23.31
C GLU A 148 2.98 37.41 -23.96
N LEU A 149 3.00 37.02 -25.24
CA LEU A 149 1.81 36.46 -25.90
C LEU A 149 1.43 35.11 -25.31
N PHE A 150 2.41 34.34 -24.84
CA PHE A 150 2.20 33.04 -24.21
C PHE A 150 1.65 33.19 -22.78
N THR A 151 2.22 34.10 -21.98
CA THR A 151 1.79 34.30 -20.59
C THR A 151 0.38 34.90 -20.47
N LYS A 152 -0.16 35.50 -21.54
CA LYS A 152 -1.53 36.00 -21.60
C LYS A 152 -2.59 34.91 -21.83
N LEU A 153 -2.18 33.68 -22.14
CA LEU A 153 -3.10 32.56 -22.31
C LEU A 153 -3.59 32.02 -20.96
N PRO A 154 -4.78 31.40 -20.89
CA PRO A 154 -5.19 30.65 -19.70
C PRO A 154 -4.17 29.57 -19.33
N ALA A 155 -3.93 29.35 -18.03
CA ALA A 155 -2.93 28.40 -17.56
C ALA A 155 -3.11 26.99 -18.13
N VAL A 156 -4.35 26.51 -18.28
CA VAL A 156 -4.63 25.20 -18.89
C VAL A 156 -4.19 25.15 -20.36
N GLU A 157 -4.42 26.23 -21.12
CA GLU A 157 -4.00 26.31 -22.52
C GLU A 157 -2.48 26.39 -22.63
N GLN A 158 -1.82 27.13 -21.73
CA GLN A 158 -0.36 27.16 -21.66
C GLN A 158 0.20 25.74 -21.47
N GLN A 159 -0.37 24.96 -20.54
CA GLN A 159 0.06 23.58 -20.27
C GLN A 159 -0.15 22.66 -21.47
N LEU A 160 -1.31 22.75 -22.12
CA LEU A 160 -1.59 22.01 -23.36
C LEU A 160 -0.54 22.34 -24.43
N ILE A 161 -0.31 23.63 -24.69
CA ILE A 161 0.62 24.09 -25.72
C ILE A 161 2.04 23.62 -25.42
N ILE A 162 2.50 23.71 -24.17
CA ILE A 162 3.83 23.24 -23.76
C ILE A 162 3.97 21.74 -23.98
N GLN A 163 2.97 20.94 -23.62
CA GLN A 163 3.02 19.48 -23.86
C GLN A 163 3.02 19.16 -25.35
N ARG A 164 2.27 19.92 -26.16
CA ARG A 164 2.29 19.80 -27.61
C ARG A 164 3.64 20.20 -28.22
N PHE A 165 4.33 21.21 -27.69
CA PHE A 165 5.69 21.57 -28.08
C PHE A 165 6.68 20.45 -27.72
N LYS A 166 6.62 19.93 -26.50
CA LYS A 166 7.47 18.81 -26.03
C LYS A 166 7.29 17.56 -26.89
N LYS A 167 6.03 17.22 -27.24
CA LYS A 167 5.72 16.07 -28.12
C LYS A 167 6.31 16.22 -29.53
N GLN A 168 6.61 17.45 -29.95
CA GLN A 168 7.30 17.74 -31.20
C GLN A 168 8.80 18.02 -31.03
N GLU A 169 9.36 17.74 -29.86
CA GLU A 169 10.78 17.96 -29.52
C GLU A 169 11.20 19.44 -29.67
N LEU A 170 10.27 20.37 -29.49
CA LEU A 170 10.54 21.81 -29.54
C LEU A 170 11.01 22.32 -28.18
N ASP A 171 11.95 23.27 -28.19
CA ASP A 171 12.52 23.84 -26.97
C ASP A 171 11.51 24.74 -26.25
N VAL A 172 11.21 24.43 -24.99
CA VAL A 172 10.26 25.18 -24.16
C VAL A 172 10.93 25.92 -23.00
N ALA A 173 12.27 25.96 -22.94
CA ALA A 173 12.99 26.54 -21.80
C ALA A 173 12.68 28.02 -21.53
N ALA A 174 12.36 28.77 -22.58
CA ALA A 174 12.00 30.20 -22.49
C ALA A 174 10.53 30.45 -22.11
N LEU A 175 9.69 29.41 -22.04
CA LEU A 175 8.25 29.52 -21.84
C LEU A 175 7.87 29.06 -20.43
N THR A 176 7.64 30.02 -19.53
CA THR A 176 7.19 29.75 -18.17
C THR A 176 5.69 29.50 -18.16
N CYS A 177 5.28 28.32 -17.69
CA CYS A 177 3.88 27.95 -17.61
C CYS A 177 3.33 28.18 -16.21
N GLU A 178 2.19 28.86 -16.12
CA GLU A 178 1.44 28.97 -14.87
C GLU A 178 0.77 27.62 -14.52
N LYS A 179 0.58 27.36 -13.22
CA LYS A 179 -0.14 26.18 -12.74
C LYS A 179 -1.64 26.50 -12.73
N PRO A 180 -2.49 25.71 -13.43
CA PRO A 180 -3.93 25.92 -13.40
C PRO A 180 -4.50 25.77 -11.99
N SER A 181 -5.49 26.59 -11.64
CA SER A 181 -6.24 26.42 -10.40
C SER A 181 -7.25 25.26 -10.52
N ALA A 182 -7.73 24.75 -9.39
CA ALA A 182 -8.78 23.74 -9.38
C ALA A 182 -10.09 24.23 -10.03
N GLU A 183 -10.39 25.53 -9.93
CA GLU A 183 -11.56 26.15 -10.58
C GLU A 183 -11.41 26.17 -12.10
N ASP A 184 -10.21 26.45 -12.62
CA ASP A 184 -9.92 26.40 -14.06
C ASP A 184 -10.13 24.99 -14.62
N ILE A 185 -9.69 23.97 -13.88
CA ILE A 185 -9.85 22.55 -14.27
C ILE A 185 -11.33 22.15 -14.22
N ALA A 186 -12.07 22.57 -13.19
CA ALA A 186 -13.48 22.27 -13.04
C ALA A 186 -14.35 22.92 -14.14
N ALA A 187 -13.93 24.09 -14.63
CA ALA A 187 -14.61 24.82 -15.71
C ALA A 187 -14.43 24.19 -17.10
N LEU A 188 -13.51 23.22 -17.26
CA LEU A 188 -13.27 22.57 -18.54
C LEU A 188 -14.50 21.77 -19.00
N THR A 189 -14.80 21.87 -20.29
CA THR A 189 -15.77 20.99 -20.95
C THR A 189 -15.22 19.57 -21.05
N GLU A 190 -16.10 18.58 -21.22
CA GLU A 190 -15.69 17.19 -21.47
C GLU A 190 -14.76 17.08 -22.69
N SER A 191 -15.04 17.81 -23.76
CA SER A 191 -14.20 17.83 -24.96
C SER A 191 -12.79 18.35 -24.70
N GLU A 192 -12.65 19.41 -23.90
CA GLU A 192 -11.33 19.96 -23.55
C GLU A 192 -10.53 18.98 -22.70
N VAL A 193 -11.17 18.32 -21.72
CA VAL A 193 -10.53 17.28 -20.91
C VAL A 193 -10.06 16.11 -21.76
N ARG A 194 -10.86 15.66 -22.73
CA ARG A 194 -10.46 14.60 -23.68
C ARG A 194 -9.27 15.03 -24.54
N THR A 195 -9.21 16.29 -24.97
CA THR A 195 -8.06 16.81 -25.71
C THR A 195 -6.81 16.91 -24.84
N LEU A 196 -6.92 17.33 -23.58
CA LEU A 196 -5.79 17.29 -22.62
C LEU A 196 -5.26 15.87 -22.48
N HIS A 197 -6.15 14.89 -22.34
CA HIS A 197 -5.79 13.47 -22.23
C HIS A 197 -5.12 12.92 -23.49
N GLN A 198 -5.64 13.22 -24.67
CA GLN A 198 -5.06 12.82 -25.96
C GLN A 198 -3.61 13.30 -26.13
N HIS A 199 -3.29 14.44 -25.52
CA HIS A 199 -1.95 15.03 -25.52
C HIS A 199 -1.15 14.71 -24.25
N GLU A 200 -1.61 13.74 -23.45
CA GLU A 200 -0.93 13.24 -22.24
C GLU A 200 -0.57 14.36 -21.26
N VAL A 201 -1.44 15.37 -21.15
CA VAL A 201 -1.22 16.49 -20.23
C VAL A 201 -1.38 16.00 -18.80
N ALA A 202 -0.26 15.88 -18.10
CA ALA A 202 -0.18 15.57 -16.69
C ALA A 202 0.02 16.86 -15.88
N LEU A 203 -1.06 17.49 -15.44
CA LEU A 203 -0.99 18.61 -14.49
C LEU A 203 -0.73 18.06 -13.11
N GLU A 204 0.12 18.72 -12.31
CA GLU A 204 0.38 18.37 -10.90
C GLU A 204 -0.84 18.41 -9.96
N ASP A 205 -2.02 18.76 -10.46
CA ASP A 205 -3.28 18.80 -9.72
C ASP A 205 -4.03 17.46 -9.86
N ASP A 206 -4.67 17.00 -8.79
CA ASP A 206 -5.38 15.73 -8.75
C ASP A 206 -6.80 15.84 -9.37
N ALA A 207 -7.38 17.05 -9.42
CA ALA A 207 -8.71 17.30 -9.99
C ALA A 207 -8.80 16.91 -11.47
N LEU A 208 -7.74 17.15 -12.26
CA LEU A 208 -7.72 16.75 -13.66
C LEU A 208 -7.65 15.23 -13.82
N LEU A 209 -6.91 14.54 -12.94
CA LEU A 209 -6.82 13.08 -12.95
C LEU A 209 -8.17 12.44 -12.59
N LEU A 210 -8.87 13.00 -11.60
CA LEU A 210 -10.23 12.57 -11.25
C LEU A 210 -11.19 12.77 -12.43
N ARG A 211 -11.08 13.88 -13.16
CA ARG A 211 -11.85 14.12 -14.40
C ARG A 211 -11.52 13.09 -15.50
N TYR A 212 -10.25 12.72 -15.67
CA TYR A 212 -9.88 11.64 -16.61
C TYR A 212 -10.51 10.32 -16.21
N PHE A 213 -10.46 9.99 -14.92
CA PHE A 213 -11.10 8.81 -14.37
C PHE A 213 -12.62 8.85 -14.63
N GLU A 214 -13.33 9.93 -14.31
CA GLU A 214 -14.78 10.09 -14.51
C GLU A 214 -15.21 9.91 -15.97
N LEU A 215 -14.39 10.36 -16.93
CA LEU A 215 -14.67 10.26 -18.36
C LEU A 215 -14.28 8.90 -19.00
N ASN A 216 -13.92 7.91 -18.18
CA ASN A 216 -13.44 6.58 -18.60
C ASN A 216 -12.23 6.66 -19.56
N LEU A 217 -11.29 7.58 -19.30
CA LEU A 217 -10.08 7.72 -20.11
C LEU A 217 -8.96 6.86 -19.53
N LYS A 218 -8.31 6.02 -20.34
CA LYS A 218 -7.25 5.10 -19.88
C LYS A 218 -6.05 5.86 -19.27
N PRO A 219 -5.43 5.38 -18.18
CA PRO A 219 -4.22 6.01 -17.65
C PRO A 219 -3.03 5.89 -18.63
N PHE A 220 -2.06 6.79 -18.50
CA PHE A 220 -0.82 6.84 -19.29
C PHE A 220 0.40 7.08 -18.39
N GLU A 221 1.60 6.76 -18.87
CA GLU A 221 2.83 6.63 -18.09
C GLU A 221 3.10 7.81 -17.13
N ALA A 222 2.91 9.05 -17.59
CA ALA A 222 3.23 10.24 -16.80
C ALA A 222 2.32 10.42 -15.57
N ILE A 223 1.15 9.78 -15.50
CA ILE A 223 0.21 9.91 -14.39
C ILE A 223 0.15 8.68 -13.48
N GLU A 224 0.66 7.52 -13.90
CA GLU A 224 0.51 6.25 -13.18
C GLU A 224 0.98 6.33 -11.72
N LYS A 225 2.15 6.96 -11.47
CA LYS A 225 2.73 7.11 -10.12
C LYS A 225 1.90 7.98 -9.17
N ARG A 226 0.92 8.71 -9.69
CA ARG A 226 0.06 9.60 -8.90
C ARG A 226 -1.30 9.00 -8.61
N ILE A 227 -1.75 8.04 -9.43
CA ILE A 227 -3.05 7.37 -9.26
C ILE A 227 -3.24 6.80 -7.84
N PRO A 228 -2.23 6.18 -7.20
CA PRO A 228 -2.35 5.73 -5.83
C PRO A 228 -2.73 6.81 -4.80
N ARG A 229 -2.45 8.08 -5.06
CA ARG A 229 -2.71 9.16 -4.10
C ARG A 229 -4.11 9.75 -4.22
N LEU A 230 -4.86 9.34 -5.25
CA LEU A 230 -6.18 9.87 -5.55
C LEU A 230 -7.23 9.25 -4.63
N ASP A 231 -8.24 10.04 -4.28
CA ASP A 231 -9.44 9.53 -3.63
C ASP A 231 -10.44 9.05 -4.70
N LEU A 232 -10.20 7.86 -5.25
CA LEU A 232 -11.10 7.26 -6.23
C LEU A 232 -12.33 6.70 -5.53
N LYS A 233 -13.53 7.02 -6.04
CA LYS A 233 -14.75 6.32 -5.64
C LYS A 233 -14.59 4.83 -5.99
N GLN A 234 -14.63 3.97 -4.98
CA GLN A 234 -14.47 2.52 -5.15
C GLN A 234 -15.83 1.86 -5.43
N PRO A 235 -15.84 0.70 -6.13
CA PRO A 235 -17.07 -0.07 -6.27
C PRO A 235 -17.48 -0.65 -4.92
N GLU A 236 -18.77 -0.60 -4.61
CA GLU A 236 -19.34 -1.09 -3.35
C GLU A 236 -20.09 -2.43 -3.53
N THR A 237 -20.40 -2.82 -4.77
CA THR A 237 -21.13 -4.06 -5.09
C THR A 237 -20.47 -4.85 -6.22
N VAL A 238 -20.82 -6.14 -6.33
CA VAL A 238 -20.32 -7.01 -7.41
C VAL A 238 -20.83 -6.52 -8.77
N GLU A 239 -22.07 -6.04 -8.84
CA GLU A 239 -22.66 -5.49 -10.06
C GLU A 239 -21.91 -4.23 -10.55
N GLU A 240 -21.46 -3.38 -9.63
CA GLU A 240 -20.62 -2.24 -9.97
C GLU A 240 -19.27 -2.68 -10.55
N VAL A 241 -18.65 -3.71 -9.97
CA VAL A 241 -17.41 -4.30 -10.50
C VAL A 241 -17.63 -4.86 -11.90
N GLU A 242 -18.73 -5.58 -12.13
CA GLU A 242 -19.08 -6.15 -13.43
C GLU A 242 -19.32 -5.06 -14.49
N ALA A 243 -19.90 -3.92 -14.10
CA ALA A 243 -20.15 -2.78 -14.98
C ALA A 243 -18.90 -1.94 -15.33
N LEU A 244 -17.76 -2.14 -14.64
CA LEU A 244 -16.52 -1.41 -14.93
C LEU A 244 -16.01 -1.67 -16.35
N SER A 245 -15.69 -0.57 -17.07
CA SER A 245 -15.02 -0.61 -18.36
C SER A 245 -13.54 -0.99 -18.23
N GLU A 246 -12.91 -1.42 -19.32
CA GLU A 246 -11.47 -1.76 -19.35
C GLU A 246 -10.58 -0.59 -18.88
N GLU A 247 -10.97 0.63 -19.23
CA GLU A 247 -10.26 1.85 -18.82
C GLU A 247 -10.32 2.03 -17.30
N LYS A 248 -11.50 1.87 -16.69
CA LYS A 248 -11.67 1.95 -15.23
C LYS A 248 -10.90 0.84 -14.51
N LEU A 249 -10.87 -0.38 -15.06
CA LEU A 249 -10.09 -1.47 -14.49
C LEU A 249 -8.59 -1.14 -14.47
N ALA A 250 -8.06 -0.50 -15.52
CA ALA A 250 -6.66 -0.04 -15.55
C ALA A 250 -6.36 1.00 -14.45
N TRP A 251 -7.28 1.91 -14.16
CA TRP A 251 -7.15 2.83 -13.03
C TRP A 251 -7.12 2.10 -11.69
N TYR A 252 -8.08 1.20 -11.45
CA TYR A 252 -8.14 0.49 -10.17
C TYR A 252 -6.95 -0.44 -9.96
N LYS A 253 -6.39 -1.04 -11.03
CA LYS A 253 -5.14 -1.82 -10.94
C LYS A 253 -4.00 -1.00 -10.35
N LEU A 254 -3.80 0.21 -10.89
CA LEU A 254 -2.75 1.12 -10.43
C LEU A 254 -3.07 1.67 -9.03
N TYR A 255 -4.34 1.95 -8.75
CA TYR A 255 -4.78 2.43 -7.44
C TYR A 255 -4.56 1.40 -6.33
N PHE A 256 -5.06 0.16 -6.50
CA PHE A 256 -4.97 -0.87 -5.47
C PHE A 256 -3.59 -1.52 -5.34
N ALA A 257 -2.69 -1.33 -6.34
CA ALA A 257 -1.31 -1.77 -6.22
C ALA A 257 -0.61 -1.18 -4.99
N ASP A 258 -0.92 0.08 -4.66
CA ASP A 258 -0.29 0.83 -3.56
C ASP A 258 -1.27 1.18 -2.42
N ASN A 259 -2.56 0.85 -2.55
CA ASN A 259 -3.60 1.13 -1.54
C ASN A 259 -4.24 -0.15 -0.98
N ASP A 260 -3.44 -1.01 -0.35
CA ASP A 260 -3.97 -2.25 0.26
C ASP A 260 -5.00 -1.97 1.37
N ASP A 261 -4.90 -0.84 2.07
CA ASP A 261 -5.88 -0.47 3.11
C ASP A 261 -7.24 -0.03 2.52
N ALA A 262 -7.25 0.54 1.31
CA ALA A 262 -8.48 0.80 0.57
C ALA A 262 -9.14 -0.54 0.18
N ARG A 263 -8.35 -1.46 -0.38
CA ARG A 263 -8.83 -2.82 -0.72
C ARG A 263 -9.44 -3.52 0.49
N LYS A 264 -8.80 -3.48 1.67
CA LYS A 264 -9.29 -4.15 2.89
C LYS A 264 -10.65 -3.62 3.37
N LYS A 265 -11.01 -2.38 3.05
CA LYS A 265 -12.29 -1.77 3.42
C LYS A 265 -13.44 -2.21 2.51
N LEU A 266 -13.13 -2.75 1.32
CA LEU A 266 -14.14 -3.26 0.41
C LEU A 266 -14.83 -4.49 1.00
N PRO A 267 -16.13 -4.70 0.72
CA PRO A 267 -16.80 -5.96 0.97
C PRO A 267 -16.03 -7.16 0.38
N HIS A 268 -16.06 -8.32 1.04
CA HIS A 268 -15.25 -9.49 0.65
C HIS A 268 -15.61 -10.05 -0.74
N ASP A 269 -16.90 -10.01 -1.08
CA ASP A 269 -17.45 -10.35 -2.40
C ASP A 269 -16.94 -9.39 -3.50
N VAL A 270 -16.90 -8.08 -3.22
CA VAL A 270 -16.33 -7.07 -4.12
C VAL A 270 -14.82 -7.29 -4.33
N GLN A 271 -14.08 -7.55 -3.26
CA GLN A 271 -12.64 -7.87 -3.37
C GLN A 271 -12.41 -9.08 -4.28
N TRP A 272 -13.21 -10.13 -4.12
CA TRP A 272 -13.10 -11.31 -4.96
C TRP A 272 -13.51 -11.03 -6.41
N ALA A 273 -14.59 -10.29 -6.65
CA ALA A 273 -15.00 -9.89 -7.99
C ALA A 273 -13.89 -9.11 -8.72
N LEU A 274 -13.21 -8.18 -8.03
CA LEU A 274 -12.05 -7.46 -8.58
C LEU A 274 -10.84 -8.38 -8.81
N TYR A 275 -10.63 -9.39 -7.96
CA TYR A 275 -9.57 -10.38 -8.16
C TYR A 275 -9.86 -11.30 -9.36
N ALA A 276 -11.10 -11.73 -9.52
CA ALA A 276 -11.53 -12.56 -10.64
C ALA A 276 -11.51 -11.77 -11.95
N LYS A 277 -11.94 -10.51 -11.90
CA LYS A 277 -11.95 -9.59 -13.05
C LYS A 277 -10.55 -9.03 -13.29
N ASP A 278 -9.75 -9.78 -14.06
CA ASP A 278 -8.43 -9.35 -14.57
C ASP A 278 -7.41 -8.99 -13.47
N LYS A 279 -7.54 -9.62 -12.28
CA LYS A 279 -6.63 -9.44 -11.13
C LYS A 279 -6.42 -7.96 -10.78
N VAL A 280 -7.50 -7.17 -10.79
CA VAL A 280 -7.46 -5.73 -10.43
C VAL A 280 -6.85 -5.53 -9.04
N VAL A 281 -7.21 -6.42 -8.12
CA VAL A 281 -6.50 -6.59 -6.85
C VAL A 281 -5.64 -7.84 -6.92
N SER A 282 -4.48 -7.82 -6.27
CA SER A 282 -3.52 -8.94 -6.26
C SER A 282 -3.94 -10.07 -5.31
N THR A 283 -4.78 -9.76 -4.33
CA THR A 283 -5.26 -10.70 -3.30
C THR A 283 -6.65 -10.27 -2.81
N TYR A 284 -7.35 -11.16 -2.13
CA TYR A 284 -8.65 -10.89 -1.51
C TYR A 284 -8.70 -11.50 -0.11
N SER A 285 -9.61 -11.00 0.71
CA SER A 285 -9.89 -11.53 2.03
C SER A 285 -11.31 -12.11 2.07
N PHE A 286 -11.53 -13.07 2.96
CA PHE A 286 -12.82 -13.71 3.15
C PHE A 286 -12.98 -14.09 4.62
N ASN A 287 -14.23 -14.30 5.04
CA ASN A 287 -14.57 -14.74 6.39
C ASN A 287 -15.58 -15.89 6.34
N ALA A 288 -15.95 -16.41 7.51
CA ALA A 288 -16.89 -17.52 7.60
C ALA A 288 -18.26 -17.23 6.98
N ASP A 289 -18.77 -16.00 7.09
CA ASP A 289 -20.09 -15.63 6.56
C ASP A 289 -20.07 -15.48 5.05
N SER A 290 -19.04 -14.83 4.48
CA SER A 290 -18.89 -14.70 3.03
C SER A 290 -18.72 -16.05 2.34
N LEU A 291 -18.12 -17.05 3.01
CA LEU A 291 -17.94 -18.39 2.46
C LEU A 291 -19.24 -19.21 2.38
N LYS A 292 -20.25 -18.92 3.21
CA LYS A 292 -21.54 -19.65 3.18
C LYS A 292 -22.26 -19.47 1.84
N THR A 293 -22.13 -18.30 1.24
CA THR A 293 -22.76 -17.94 -0.03
C THR A 293 -21.74 -17.73 -1.16
N ALA A 294 -20.47 -18.08 -0.95
CA ALA A 294 -19.42 -17.91 -1.94
C ALA A 294 -19.72 -18.73 -3.21
N PRO A 295 -19.65 -18.14 -4.41
CA PRO A 295 -19.89 -18.87 -5.66
C PRO A 295 -18.87 -19.98 -5.91
N ASP A 296 -19.22 -20.95 -6.75
CA ASP A 296 -18.42 -22.16 -6.98
C ASP A 296 -17.00 -21.84 -7.45
N ALA A 297 -16.86 -20.85 -8.35
CA ALA A 297 -15.57 -20.38 -8.84
C ALA A 297 -14.64 -19.88 -7.70
N GLN A 298 -15.20 -19.27 -6.65
CA GLN A 298 -14.41 -18.79 -5.50
C GLN A 298 -13.84 -19.96 -4.70
N ILE A 299 -14.62 -21.02 -4.53
CA ILE A 299 -14.19 -22.20 -3.78
C ILE A 299 -13.14 -22.99 -4.58
N HIS A 300 -13.31 -23.07 -5.91
CA HIS A 300 -12.28 -23.64 -6.79
C HIS A 300 -10.95 -22.87 -6.74
N ASP A 301 -10.98 -21.53 -6.68
CA ASP A 301 -9.79 -20.70 -6.48
C ASP A 301 -9.05 -21.04 -5.16
N LEU A 302 -9.78 -21.51 -4.14
CA LEU A 302 -9.24 -21.88 -2.83
C LEU A 302 -8.73 -23.33 -2.78
N GLU A 303 -8.94 -24.18 -3.79
CA GLU A 303 -8.55 -25.61 -3.71
C GLU A 303 -7.06 -25.84 -3.48
N ASN A 304 -6.21 -25.07 -4.17
CA ASN A 304 -4.76 -25.16 -3.99
C ASN A 304 -4.34 -24.65 -2.60
N PRO A 305 -4.80 -23.46 -2.14
CA PRO A 305 -4.62 -23.03 -0.75
C PRO A 305 -5.10 -24.05 0.28
N MET A 306 -6.27 -24.68 0.08
CA MET A 306 -6.84 -25.69 0.98
C MET A 306 -5.95 -26.93 1.13
N LYS A 307 -5.18 -27.30 0.10
CA LYS A 307 -4.19 -28.38 0.18
C LYS A 307 -2.92 -27.96 0.93
N CYS A 308 -2.63 -26.66 1.01
CA CYS A 308 -1.48 -26.12 1.71
C CYS A 308 -1.72 -26.14 3.23
N LEU A 309 -1.12 -27.10 3.91
CA LEU A 309 -1.28 -27.28 5.36
C LEU A 309 -0.91 -26.02 6.17
N SER A 310 0.13 -25.28 5.78
CA SER A 310 0.50 -24.05 6.49
C SER A 310 -0.54 -22.94 6.35
N TRP A 311 -1.19 -22.85 5.18
CA TRP A 311 -2.29 -21.91 4.98
C TRP A 311 -3.53 -22.35 5.77
N TRP A 312 -3.78 -23.66 5.78
CA TRP A 312 -4.89 -24.25 6.53
C TRP A 312 -4.79 -23.92 8.02
N VAL A 313 -3.68 -24.26 8.70
CA VAL A 313 -3.52 -24.02 10.15
C VAL A 313 -3.52 -22.55 10.57
N ASP A 314 -3.28 -21.63 9.65
CA ASP A 314 -3.35 -20.17 9.88
C ASP A 314 -4.78 -19.63 9.76
N THR A 315 -5.70 -20.40 9.19
CA THR A 315 -7.08 -19.96 8.91
C THR A 315 -7.95 -20.16 10.13
N TYR A 316 -8.69 -19.11 10.54
CA TYR A 316 -9.55 -19.18 11.73
C TYR A 316 -10.49 -20.40 11.73
N PRO A 317 -10.74 -21.03 12.91
CA PRO A 317 -11.60 -22.22 13.02
C PRO A 317 -13.00 -22.07 12.41
N SER A 318 -13.63 -20.89 12.58
CA SER A 318 -14.94 -20.60 11.99
C SER A 318 -14.89 -20.56 10.47
N THR A 319 -13.84 -19.97 9.91
CA THR A 319 -13.60 -19.89 8.47
C THR A 319 -13.32 -21.27 7.86
N GLN A 320 -12.49 -22.10 8.51
CA GLN A 320 -12.28 -23.48 8.07
C GLN A 320 -13.58 -24.29 8.05
N LYS A 321 -14.42 -24.18 9.08
CA LYS A 321 -15.72 -24.88 9.13
C LYS A 321 -16.62 -24.45 7.99
N ALA A 322 -16.78 -23.14 7.76
CA ALA A 322 -17.58 -22.63 6.65
C ALA A 322 -17.03 -23.10 5.29
N LEU A 323 -15.70 -23.13 5.13
CA LEU A 323 -15.05 -23.61 3.92
C LEU A 323 -15.28 -25.11 3.69
N VAL A 324 -15.17 -25.95 4.73
CA VAL A 324 -15.48 -27.39 4.66
C VAL A 324 -16.93 -27.61 4.28
N GLU A 325 -17.87 -26.91 4.92
CA GLU A 325 -19.30 -27.04 4.61
C GLU A 325 -19.60 -26.64 3.17
N ARG A 326 -19.05 -25.53 2.70
CA ARG A 326 -19.23 -25.06 1.32
C ARG A 326 -18.56 -25.98 0.31
N ALA A 327 -17.32 -26.42 0.55
CA ALA A 327 -16.58 -27.36 -0.30
C ALA A 327 -17.32 -28.70 -0.42
N LYS A 328 -17.85 -29.22 0.70
CA LYS A 328 -18.65 -30.45 0.72
C LYS A 328 -19.92 -30.33 -0.14
N ALA A 329 -20.60 -29.18 -0.10
CA ALA A 329 -21.77 -28.94 -0.95
C ALA A 329 -21.44 -28.97 -2.45
N LEU A 330 -20.17 -28.72 -2.81
CA LEU A 330 -19.64 -28.75 -4.19
C LEU A 330 -18.93 -30.06 -4.54
N GLY A 331 -18.90 -31.04 -3.63
CA GLY A 331 -18.18 -32.30 -3.84
C GLY A 331 -16.65 -32.18 -3.83
N ILE A 332 -16.11 -31.09 -3.27
CA ILE A 332 -14.67 -30.87 -3.11
C ILE A 332 -14.22 -31.46 -1.77
N GLU A 333 -13.24 -32.36 -1.80
CA GLU A 333 -12.67 -32.96 -0.60
C GLU A 333 -11.55 -32.08 -0.03
N ILE A 334 -11.63 -31.75 1.26
CA ILE A 334 -10.58 -31.05 1.99
C ILE A 334 -9.73 -32.09 2.74
N PRO A 335 -8.41 -32.16 2.50
CA PRO A 335 -7.56 -33.23 3.02
C PRO A 335 -7.16 -33.06 4.50
N HIS A 336 -7.40 -31.88 5.08
CA HIS A 336 -6.97 -31.53 6.43
C HIS A 336 -8.15 -31.43 7.39
N PRO A 337 -8.01 -31.92 8.65
CA PRO A 337 -9.05 -31.75 9.65
C PRO A 337 -9.18 -30.27 10.04
N VAL A 338 -10.39 -29.86 10.40
CA VAL A 338 -10.63 -28.54 11.02
C VAL A 338 -9.87 -28.41 12.34
N HIS A 339 -9.63 -27.17 12.78
CA HIS A 339 -9.03 -26.87 14.08
C HIS A 339 -9.70 -27.69 15.20
N PRO A 340 -8.90 -28.40 16.01
CA PRO A 340 -9.41 -29.10 17.18
C PRO A 340 -10.13 -28.15 18.12
N THR A 341 -11.28 -28.61 18.61
CA THR A 341 -12.05 -27.94 19.65
C THR A 341 -12.01 -28.70 20.97
N LYS A 342 -11.49 -29.94 20.96
CA LYS A 342 -11.36 -30.80 22.13
C LYS A 342 -9.95 -31.39 22.24
N PRO A 343 -9.45 -31.67 23.46
CA PRO A 343 -8.15 -32.29 23.67
C PRO A 343 -7.94 -33.61 22.92
N GLU A 344 -8.97 -34.46 22.86
CA GLU A 344 -8.88 -35.80 22.27
C GLU A 344 -8.64 -35.75 20.75
N GLU A 345 -9.15 -34.71 20.08
CA GLU A 345 -8.95 -34.48 18.66
C GLU A 345 -7.47 -34.21 18.36
N VAL A 346 -6.77 -33.49 19.25
CA VAL A 346 -5.34 -33.17 19.13
C VAL A 346 -4.48 -34.44 19.19
N SER A 347 -4.82 -35.39 20.05
CA SER A 347 -4.12 -36.68 20.17
C SER A 347 -4.17 -37.51 18.89
N SER A 348 -5.25 -37.36 18.10
CA SER A 348 -5.45 -38.10 16.85
C SER A 348 -4.80 -37.46 15.62
N LEU A 349 -4.24 -36.24 15.74
CA LEU A 349 -3.64 -35.53 14.61
C LEU A 349 -2.36 -36.21 14.13
N ASP A 350 -2.20 -36.24 12.79
CA ASP A 350 -0.98 -36.65 12.13
C ASP A 350 0.21 -35.77 12.59
N PRO A 351 1.41 -36.35 12.84
CA PRO A 351 2.58 -35.60 13.27
C PRO A 351 2.92 -34.38 12.39
N LYS A 352 2.71 -34.45 11.07
CA LYS A 352 2.97 -33.32 10.16
C LYS A 352 2.02 -32.15 10.42
N VAL A 353 0.77 -32.44 10.79
CA VAL A 353 -0.21 -31.42 11.17
C VAL A 353 0.23 -30.76 12.47
N VAL A 354 0.64 -31.56 13.46
CA VAL A 354 1.17 -31.05 14.74
C VAL A 354 2.42 -30.17 14.52
N GLU A 355 3.33 -30.57 13.64
CA GLU A 355 4.50 -29.76 13.26
C GLU A 355 4.11 -28.41 12.63
N ALA A 356 3.08 -28.39 11.78
CA ALA A 356 2.57 -27.15 11.19
C ALA A 356 2.00 -26.21 12.28
N TYR A 357 1.21 -26.75 13.21
CA TYR A 357 0.73 -26.01 14.38
C TYR A 357 1.87 -25.49 15.27
N ASN A 358 2.96 -26.25 15.44
CA ASN A 358 4.09 -25.80 16.24
C ASN A 358 4.78 -24.57 15.62
N LYS A 359 4.87 -24.52 14.29
CA LYS A 359 5.48 -23.39 13.55
C LYS A 359 4.62 -22.13 13.59
N LYS A 360 3.30 -22.27 13.52
CA LYS A 360 2.33 -21.18 13.52
C LYS A 360 1.15 -21.51 14.41
N PHE A 361 1.37 -21.38 15.71
CA PHE A 361 0.40 -21.72 16.73
C PHE A 361 -0.63 -20.60 16.89
N PRO A 362 -1.92 -20.85 16.57
CA PRO A 362 -2.94 -19.81 16.52
C PRO A 362 -3.32 -19.29 17.91
N SER A 363 -3.67 -18.00 17.99
CA SER A 363 -4.27 -17.41 19.17
C SER A 363 -5.77 -17.74 19.24
N GLY A 364 -6.33 -17.90 20.44
CA GLY A 364 -7.77 -18.10 20.64
C GLY A 364 -8.24 -19.56 20.68
N LEU A 365 -7.33 -20.54 20.73
CA LEU A 365 -7.68 -21.91 21.10
C LEU A 365 -8.05 -22.00 22.59
N ASP A 366 -8.95 -22.94 22.93
CA ASP A 366 -9.29 -23.25 24.31
C ASP A 366 -8.06 -23.73 25.10
N LYS A 367 -8.00 -23.44 26.41
CA LYS A 367 -6.85 -23.76 27.26
C LYS A 367 -6.53 -25.25 27.30
N GLU A 368 -7.53 -26.12 27.33
CA GLU A 368 -7.30 -27.57 27.38
C GLU A 368 -6.81 -28.09 26.02
N VAL A 369 -7.26 -27.49 24.91
CA VAL A 369 -6.74 -27.78 23.57
C VAL A 369 -5.28 -27.33 23.44
N VAL A 370 -4.94 -26.14 23.96
CA VAL A 370 -3.56 -25.65 23.99
C VAL A 370 -2.66 -26.58 24.79
N LYS A 371 -3.12 -27.04 25.95
CA LYS A 371 -2.39 -27.99 26.79
C LYS A 371 -2.16 -29.33 26.06
N ALA A 372 -3.17 -29.84 25.35
CA ALA A 372 -3.03 -31.03 24.53
C ALA A 372 -2.00 -30.86 23.39
N PHE A 373 -1.98 -29.69 22.73
CA PHE A 373 -0.97 -29.39 21.72
C PHE A 373 0.43 -29.31 22.31
N ASN A 374 0.62 -28.62 23.43
CA ASN A 374 1.90 -28.57 24.13
C ASN A 374 2.42 -29.95 24.49
N GLN A 375 1.53 -30.84 24.95
CA GLN A 375 1.85 -32.24 25.22
C GLN A 375 2.34 -32.96 23.96
N ARG A 376 1.62 -32.83 22.84
CA ARG A 376 2.03 -33.42 21.55
C ARG A 376 3.34 -32.83 21.01
N PHE A 377 3.58 -31.53 21.17
CA PHE A 377 4.84 -30.89 20.79
C PHE A 377 6.01 -31.50 21.55
N TYR A 378 5.86 -31.71 22.87
CA TYR A 378 6.87 -32.36 23.68
C TYR A 378 7.13 -33.82 23.27
N GLU A 379 6.06 -34.60 23.04
CA GLU A 379 6.15 -36.01 22.61
C GLU A 379 6.87 -36.16 21.26
N LEU A 380 6.60 -35.24 20.33
CA LEU A 380 7.23 -35.19 19.01
C LEU A 380 8.59 -34.48 19.01
N LYS A 381 9.13 -34.12 20.18
CA LYS A 381 10.43 -33.45 20.34
C LYS A 381 10.52 -32.14 19.54
N LEU A 382 9.42 -31.42 19.44
CA LEU A 382 9.34 -30.11 18.81
C LEU A 382 9.75 -29.01 19.80
N PRO A 383 10.32 -27.90 19.33
CA PRO A 383 10.64 -26.76 20.20
C PRO A 383 9.36 -26.12 20.74
N LEU A 384 9.52 -25.11 21.60
CA LEU A 384 8.39 -24.28 22.04
C LEU A 384 7.68 -23.66 20.81
N PRO A 385 6.34 -23.53 20.85
CA PRO A 385 5.55 -23.06 19.72
C PRO A 385 5.99 -21.68 19.25
N ASN A 386 5.80 -21.39 17.96
CA ASN A 386 6.20 -20.15 17.30
C ASN A 386 7.70 -19.82 17.44
N GLY A 387 8.55 -20.83 17.66
CA GLY A 387 9.99 -20.65 17.86
C GLY A 387 10.35 -19.87 19.12
N GLN A 388 9.47 -19.85 20.12
CA GLN A 388 9.72 -19.15 21.38
C GLN A 388 10.95 -19.72 22.09
N THR A 389 11.68 -18.85 22.78
CA THR A 389 12.81 -19.23 23.63
C THR A 389 12.52 -18.87 25.08
N ILE A 390 13.14 -19.60 26.00
CA ILE A 390 13.08 -19.32 27.44
C ILE A 390 13.51 -17.87 27.72
N ALA A 391 14.53 -17.36 27.03
CA ALA A 391 14.97 -15.97 27.20
C ALA A 391 13.90 -14.94 26.82
N GLN A 392 13.13 -15.19 25.75
CA GLN A 392 12.01 -14.32 25.34
C GLN A 392 10.87 -14.37 26.36
N LEU A 393 10.50 -15.56 26.84
CA LEU A 393 9.47 -15.72 27.87
C LEU A 393 9.83 -15.04 29.19
N TYR A 394 11.11 -14.92 29.53
CA TYR A 394 11.56 -14.15 30.70
C TYR A 394 11.48 -12.63 30.50
N LYS A 395 11.70 -12.14 29.28
CA LYS A 395 11.70 -10.69 28.98
C LYS A 395 10.29 -10.13 28.89
N ASN A 396 9.36 -10.90 28.34
CA ASN A 396 7.97 -10.49 28.21
C ASN A 396 7.19 -10.85 29.48
N LYS A 397 6.89 -9.85 30.31
CA LYS A 397 6.15 -10.04 31.57
C LYS A 397 4.73 -10.55 31.37
N ASP A 398 4.15 -10.30 30.20
CA ASP A 398 2.79 -10.72 29.85
C ASP A 398 2.76 -12.05 29.08
N ALA A 399 3.93 -12.64 28.79
CA ALA A 399 4.00 -13.95 28.16
C ALA A 399 3.54 -15.04 29.12
N THR A 400 2.53 -15.79 28.70
CA THR A 400 2.09 -16.98 29.42
C THR A 400 3.07 -18.12 29.15
N TRP A 401 3.54 -18.76 30.23
CA TRP A 401 4.39 -19.94 30.12
C TRP A 401 3.58 -21.12 29.57
N PRO A 402 4.20 -21.99 28.75
CA PRO A 402 3.49 -23.10 28.15
C PRO A 402 2.98 -24.04 29.24
N GLN A 403 1.66 -24.22 29.30
CA GLN A 403 1.04 -25.16 30.21
C GLN A 403 1.17 -26.57 29.64
N ILE A 404 1.90 -27.43 30.36
CA ILE A 404 2.15 -28.82 30.01
C ILE A 404 2.16 -29.67 31.28
N THR A 405 1.78 -30.94 31.17
CA THR A 405 1.84 -31.89 32.28
C THR A 405 2.93 -32.91 31.98
N LEU A 406 4.07 -32.79 32.67
CA LEU A 406 5.20 -33.70 32.53
C LEU A 406 5.46 -34.44 33.85
N GLU A 407 6.02 -35.64 33.76
CA GLU A 407 6.68 -36.25 34.91
C GLU A 407 8.12 -35.74 34.99
N LEU A 408 8.57 -35.38 36.19
CA LEU A 408 9.98 -35.06 36.40
C LEU A 408 10.82 -36.34 36.25
N PRO A 409 11.99 -36.26 35.59
CA PRO A 409 12.93 -37.36 35.54
C PRO A 409 13.25 -37.86 36.95
N LYS A 410 13.28 -39.18 37.13
CA LYS A 410 13.54 -39.85 38.40
C LYS A 410 15.03 -40.14 38.61
N THR A 411 15.80 -40.15 37.53
CA THR A 411 17.23 -40.47 37.54
C THR A 411 18.04 -39.52 36.63
N PRO A 412 19.34 -39.30 36.90
CA PRO A 412 20.20 -38.49 36.02
C PRO A 412 20.27 -39.02 34.58
N ASP A 413 20.21 -40.35 34.41
CA ASP A 413 20.23 -40.99 33.10
C ASP A 413 18.99 -40.66 32.25
N GLU A 414 17.82 -40.47 32.88
CA GLU A 414 16.63 -39.99 32.18
C GLU A 414 16.79 -38.55 31.71
N VAL A 415 17.48 -37.70 32.48
CA VAL A 415 17.79 -36.32 32.07
C VAL A 415 18.73 -36.31 30.87
N ALA A 416 19.75 -37.18 30.86
CA ALA A 416 20.70 -37.29 29.75
C ALA A 416 20.06 -37.78 28.44
N LYS A 417 18.88 -38.41 28.50
CA LYS A 417 18.11 -38.88 27.34
C LYS A 417 17.15 -37.82 26.76
N LEU A 418 16.99 -36.68 27.43
CA LEU A 418 16.13 -35.60 26.93
C LEU A 418 16.67 -35.05 25.62
N ASP A 419 15.78 -34.88 24.64
CA ASP A 419 16.11 -34.20 23.40
C ASP A 419 16.38 -32.70 23.65
N VAL A 420 17.22 -32.08 22.82
CA VAL A 420 17.54 -30.65 22.94
C VAL A 420 16.29 -29.76 22.93
N ASN A 421 15.27 -30.15 22.17
CA ASN A 421 14.01 -29.43 22.09
C ASN A 421 13.09 -29.67 23.30
N GLN A 422 13.28 -30.78 24.03
CA GLN A 422 12.53 -31.11 25.24
C GLN A 422 13.05 -30.40 26.49
N ILE A 423 14.31 -29.92 26.47
CA ILE A 423 14.94 -29.20 27.58
C ILE A 423 14.19 -27.89 27.92
N PRO A 424 13.83 -27.00 26.96
CA PRO A 424 12.98 -25.84 27.23
C PRO A 424 11.64 -26.19 27.89
N TRP A 425 10.98 -27.26 27.44
CA TRP A 425 9.69 -27.69 27.99
C TRP A 425 9.81 -28.11 29.45
N MET A 426 10.84 -28.91 29.76
CA MET A 426 11.11 -29.34 31.13
C MET A 426 11.41 -28.14 32.05
N TYR A 427 12.17 -27.16 31.56
CA TYR A 427 12.43 -25.92 32.29
C TYR A 427 11.13 -25.14 32.56
N ALA A 428 10.29 -24.97 31.55
CA ALA A 428 9.01 -24.27 31.67
C ALA A 428 8.08 -24.96 32.67
N PHE A 429 7.98 -26.29 32.58
CA PHE A 429 7.20 -27.10 33.51
C PHE A 429 7.65 -26.91 34.97
N ILE A 430 8.95 -27.02 35.24
CA ILE A 430 9.52 -26.84 36.59
C ILE A 430 9.31 -25.42 37.10
N ARG A 431 9.41 -24.41 36.23
CA ARG A 431 9.20 -23.02 36.63
C ARG A 431 7.77 -22.78 37.11
N GLU A 432 6.79 -23.26 36.35
CA GLU A 432 5.37 -23.03 36.63
C GLU A 432 4.84 -23.89 37.77
N ASN A 433 5.27 -25.16 37.85
CA ASN A 433 4.75 -26.12 38.82
C ASN A 433 5.65 -26.25 40.07
N GLY A 434 6.84 -25.65 40.05
CA GLY A 434 7.84 -25.83 41.09
C GLY A 434 8.46 -27.23 41.08
N GLY A 435 8.81 -27.74 42.26
CA GLY A 435 9.36 -29.08 42.43
C GLY A 435 10.88 -29.22 42.25
N PHE A 436 11.58 -28.25 41.64
CA PHE A 436 13.06 -28.33 41.53
C PHE A 436 13.74 -28.54 42.90
N ASN A 437 13.32 -27.75 43.91
CA ASN A 437 13.95 -27.75 45.23
C ASN A 437 13.66 -29.02 46.04
N SER A 438 12.65 -29.82 45.67
CA SER A 438 12.34 -31.09 46.33
C SER A 438 13.14 -32.25 45.78
N LEU A 439 13.72 -32.11 44.58
CA LEU A 439 14.59 -33.11 43.96
C LEU A 439 15.86 -33.36 44.77
N SER A 440 16.48 -34.54 44.58
CA SER A 440 17.82 -34.81 45.12
C SER A 440 18.86 -33.88 44.51
N PHE A 441 20.01 -33.74 45.15
CA PHE A 441 21.09 -32.91 44.63
C PHE A 441 21.58 -33.38 43.26
N GLU A 442 21.70 -34.69 43.09
CA GLU A 442 22.14 -35.33 41.85
C GLU A 442 21.19 -35.01 40.70
N MET A 443 19.87 -35.03 40.96
CA MET A 443 18.85 -34.65 39.99
C MET A 443 18.87 -33.15 39.67
N GLN A 444 19.03 -32.30 40.68
CA GLN A 444 19.18 -30.85 40.47
C GLN A 444 20.42 -30.54 39.62
N SER A 445 21.52 -31.26 39.85
CA SER A 445 22.76 -31.15 39.08
C SER A 445 22.55 -31.60 37.64
N ALA A 446 21.96 -32.78 37.46
CA ALA A 446 21.68 -33.35 36.15
C ALA A 446 20.77 -32.45 35.30
N LEU A 447 19.77 -31.78 35.88
CA LEU A 447 18.88 -30.85 35.17
C LEU A 447 19.51 -29.48 34.90
N ASN A 448 20.26 -28.94 35.86
CA ASN A 448 20.88 -27.62 35.69
C ASN A 448 21.97 -27.59 34.62
N ASP A 449 22.64 -28.71 34.35
CA ASP A 449 23.65 -28.80 33.30
C ASP A 449 23.08 -28.53 31.89
N PRO A 450 22.06 -29.26 31.39
CA PRO A 450 21.42 -28.95 30.12
C PRO A 450 20.74 -27.59 30.11
N PHE A 451 20.10 -27.16 31.20
CA PHE A 451 19.52 -25.80 31.26
C PHE A 451 20.58 -24.73 31.07
N SER A 452 21.71 -24.86 31.75
CA SER A 452 22.81 -23.91 31.61
C SER A 452 23.41 -23.95 30.20
N THR A 453 23.47 -25.12 29.56
CA THR A 453 24.06 -25.30 28.22
C THR A 453 23.20 -24.69 27.15
N HIS A 454 21.93 -25.08 27.12
CA HIS A 454 21.05 -24.83 25.99
C HIS A 454 20.20 -23.59 26.17
N LEU A 455 19.95 -23.17 27.42
CA LEU A 455 19.07 -22.05 27.73
C LEU A 455 19.81 -20.83 28.30
N SER A 456 21.09 -20.99 28.67
CA SER A 456 21.84 -20.03 29.48
C SER A 456 21.08 -19.60 30.74
N ARG A 457 20.30 -20.53 31.30
CA ARG A 457 19.46 -20.36 32.50
C ARG A 457 19.63 -21.57 33.40
N ARG A 458 19.31 -21.42 34.69
CA ARG A 458 19.44 -22.49 35.68
C ARG A 458 18.59 -22.16 36.89
N PHE A 459 18.14 -23.18 37.59
CA PHE A 459 17.49 -23.04 38.89
C PHE A 459 18.52 -22.99 40.00
N TRP A 460 18.11 -22.42 41.12
CA TRP A 460 18.93 -22.38 42.33
C TRP A 460 18.96 -23.76 42.97
N PHE A 461 20.16 -24.23 43.31
CA PHE A 461 20.29 -25.44 44.09
C PHE A 461 19.65 -25.24 45.47
N ASN A 462 18.96 -26.27 45.94
CA ASN A 462 18.54 -26.33 47.33
C ASN A 462 19.75 -26.65 48.21
N PHE A 463 20.28 -25.64 48.87
CA PHE A 463 21.46 -25.75 49.74
C PHE A 463 21.28 -26.74 50.91
N ASP A 464 20.05 -26.99 51.33
CA ASP A 464 19.75 -27.93 52.43
C ASP A 464 19.95 -29.40 51.99
N LYS A 465 20.10 -29.65 50.67
CA LYS A 465 20.40 -30.97 50.09
C LYS A 465 21.89 -31.23 49.90
N LEU A 466 22.76 -30.26 50.21
CA LEU A 466 24.20 -30.45 50.08
C LEU A 466 24.73 -31.36 51.18
N THR A 467 25.53 -32.34 50.78
CA THR A 467 26.29 -33.22 51.66
C THR A 467 27.76 -33.19 51.27
N PHE A 468 28.63 -33.64 52.18
CA PHE A 468 30.05 -33.77 51.85
C PHE A 468 30.25 -34.67 50.62
N GLU A 469 29.56 -35.80 50.57
CA GLU A 469 29.69 -36.80 49.51
C GLU A 469 29.27 -36.26 48.15
N ASN A 470 28.11 -35.61 48.07
CA ASN A 470 27.56 -35.17 46.79
C ASN A 470 28.30 -33.96 46.21
N VAL A 471 28.81 -33.05 47.05
CA VAL A 471 29.69 -31.96 46.62
C VAL A 471 31.03 -32.54 46.16
N SER A 472 31.57 -33.52 46.88
CA SER A 472 32.87 -34.10 46.56
C SER A 472 32.86 -34.86 45.23
N SER A 473 31.72 -35.47 44.86
CA SER A 473 31.54 -36.21 43.60
C SER A 473 30.92 -35.39 42.46
N ALA A 474 30.42 -34.18 42.71
CA ALA A 474 29.80 -33.33 41.70
C ALA A 474 30.71 -33.01 40.51
N SER A 475 30.13 -32.74 39.33
CA SER A 475 30.89 -32.30 38.15
C SER A 475 31.48 -30.89 38.33
N GLU A 476 32.59 -30.59 37.64
CA GLU A 476 33.22 -29.25 37.70
C GLU A 476 32.25 -28.13 37.32
N ARG A 477 31.32 -28.40 36.41
CA ARG A 477 30.27 -27.47 36.03
C ARG A 477 29.24 -27.23 37.13
N THR A 478 28.82 -28.28 37.83
CA THR A 478 27.94 -28.16 39.00
C THR A 478 28.60 -27.31 40.08
N ILE A 479 29.88 -27.54 40.32
CA ILE A 479 30.69 -26.74 41.25
C ILE A 479 30.73 -25.26 40.81
N SER A 480 30.97 -24.98 39.53
CA SER A 480 30.94 -23.61 39.01
C SER A 480 29.57 -22.94 39.19
N ILE A 481 28.46 -23.67 38.94
CA ILE A 481 27.11 -23.15 39.17
C ILE A 481 26.87 -22.84 40.66
N LEU A 482 27.26 -23.76 41.55
CA LEU A 482 27.14 -23.57 42.99
C LEU A 482 27.96 -22.37 43.47
N HIS A 483 29.18 -22.22 42.97
CA HIS A 483 30.03 -21.08 43.28
C HIS A 483 29.34 -19.75 42.95
N ASP A 484 28.80 -19.62 41.73
CA ASP A 484 28.10 -18.41 41.30
C ASP A 484 26.86 -18.12 42.17
N GLN A 485 26.07 -19.14 42.50
CA GLN A 485 24.86 -18.97 43.31
C GLN A 485 25.19 -18.55 44.74
N LEU A 486 26.20 -19.19 45.33
CA LEU A 486 26.71 -18.88 46.65
C LEU A 486 27.36 -17.49 46.72
N HIS A 487 27.95 -17.03 45.62
CA HIS A 487 28.44 -15.65 45.49
C HIS A 487 27.29 -14.62 45.49
N ILE A 488 26.13 -14.96 44.90
CA ILE A 488 24.96 -14.08 44.85
C ILE A 488 24.16 -14.12 46.17
N LYS A 489 24.06 -15.28 46.84
CA LYS A 489 23.38 -15.45 48.15
C LYS A 489 24.38 -15.78 49.25
N SER A 490 25.22 -14.80 49.60
CA SER A 490 26.26 -14.93 50.61
C SER A 490 25.77 -15.47 51.97
N ASP A 491 24.53 -15.13 52.37
CA ASP A 491 23.97 -15.62 53.64
C ASP A 491 23.66 -17.12 53.65
N LYS A 492 23.48 -17.75 52.48
CA LYS A 492 23.22 -19.19 52.41
C LYS A 492 24.44 -20.02 52.79
N TRP A 493 25.66 -19.49 52.61
CA TRP A 493 26.85 -20.10 53.17
C TRP A 493 26.76 -20.30 54.69
N LYS A 494 26.05 -19.41 55.40
CA LYS A 494 25.93 -19.50 56.85
C LYS A 494 25.05 -20.67 57.31
N GLY A 495 24.22 -21.24 56.43
CA GLY A 495 23.40 -22.41 56.74
C GLY A 495 24.13 -23.75 56.56
N LEU A 496 25.26 -23.77 55.86
CA LEU A 496 25.95 -25.01 55.50
C LEU A 496 26.78 -25.58 56.66
N SER A 497 26.90 -26.90 56.72
CA SER A 497 27.74 -27.59 57.69
C SER A 497 29.23 -27.39 57.38
N PRO A 498 30.12 -27.46 58.38
CA PRO A 498 31.57 -27.31 58.16
C PRO A 498 32.13 -28.32 57.14
N ALA A 499 31.62 -29.56 57.13
CA ALA A 499 32.03 -30.59 56.17
C ALA A 499 31.67 -30.22 54.73
N VAL A 500 30.46 -29.69 54.49
CA VAL A 500 30.04 -29.23 53.15
C VAL A 500 30.87 -28.02 52.71
N ILE A 501 31.13 -27.08 53.62
CA ILE A 501 31.95 -25.90 53.32
C ILE A 501 33.38 -26.30 52.98
N GLY A 502 33.97 -27.23 53.73
CA GLY A 502 35.30 -27.78 53.43
C GLY A 502 35.35 -28.47 52.06
N ALA A 503 34.34 -29.27 51.71
CA ALA A 503 34.24 -29.90 50.40
C ALA A 503 34.11 -28.86 49.27
N LEU A 504 33.24 -27.86 49.44
CA LEU A 504 33.08 -26.78 48.47
C LEU A 504 34.37 -25.98 48.27
N ASP A 505 35.05 -25.57 49.35
CA ASP A 505 36.31 -24.84 49.22
C ASP A 505 37.40 -25.69 48.58
N ALA A 506 37.50 -26.99 48.89
CA ALA A 506 38.46 -27.87 48.21
C ALA A 506 38.23 -27.92 46.69
N ARG A 507 36.96 -27.97 46.25
CA ARG A 507 36.61 -27.93 44.82
C ARG A 507 36.82 -26.53 44.22
N PHE A 508 36.42 -25.47 44.92
CA PHE A 508 36.60 -24.08 44.48
C PHE A 508 38.06 -23.69 44.43
N ALA A 509 38.92 -24.17 45.33
CA ALA A 509 40.34 -23.82 45.34
C ALA A 509 41.05 -24.24 44.04
N LYS A 510 40.56 -25.31 43.40
CA LYS A 510 41.06 -25.79 42.11
C LYS A 510 40.62 -24.89 40.94
N GLN A 511 39.40 -24.36 40.99
CA GLN A 511 38.82 -23.52 39.92
C GLN A 511 39.10 -22.01 40.11
N PHE A 512 39.17 -21.57 41.36
CA PHE A 512 39.28 -20.19 41.82
C PHE A 512 40.41 -20.10 42.88
N PRO A 513 41.67 -20.00 42.43
CA PRO A 513 42.81 -19.96 43.33
C PRO A 513 42.81 -18.64 44.11
N ALA A 514 43.17 -18.72 45.40
CA ALA A 514 42.94 -17.66 46.39
C ALA A 514 43.68 -16.36 46.07
N ASP A 515 44.82 -16.47 45.40
CA ASP A 515 45.67 -15.36 44.93
C ASP A 515 45.05 -14.57 43.77
N LYS A 516 44.00 -15.11 43.12
CA LYS A 516 43.30 -14.51 41.98
C LYS A 516 41.87 -14.05 42.29
N LEU A 517 41.45 -14.08 43.55
CA LEU A 517 40.11 -13.58 43.93
C LEU A 517 40.01 -12.08 43.68
N SER A 518 38.89 -11.63 43.11
CA SER A 518 38.56 -10.19 43.05
C SER A 518 38.33 -9.61 44.45
N GLU A 519 38.33 -8.29 44.57
CA GLU A 519 38.06 -7.59 45.83
C GLU A 519 36.69 -8.00 46.42
N GLU A 520 35.66 -8.06 45.58
CA GLU A 520 34.32 -8.45 46.00
C GLU A 520 34.27 -9.91 46.49
N GLN A 521 34.96 -10.82 45.79
CA GLN A 521 35.06 -12.22 46.18
C GLN A 521 35.81 -12.35 47.52
N ALA A 522 36.95 -11.68 47.65
CA ALA A 522 37.74 -11.64 48.87
C ALA A 522 36.91 -11.11 50.06
N ARG A 523 36.14 -10.03 49.87
CA ARG A 523 35.24 -9.47 50.88
C ARG A 523 34.17 -10.48 51.32
N LYS A 524 33.57 -11.20 50.37
CA LYS A 524 32.53 -12.22 50.66
C LYS A 524 33.09 -13.42 51.42
N TYR A 525 34.23 -13.97 51.01
CA TYR A 525 34.92 -15.04 51.75
C TYR A 525 35.32 -14.56 53.15
N HIS A 526 35.86 -13.34 53.27
CA HIS A 526 36.22 -12.76 54.55
C HIS A 526 35.02 -12.66 55.49
N MET A 527 33.88 -12.14 55.01
CA MET A 527 32.63 -12.05 55.78
C MET A 527 32.04 -13.41 56.15
N LEU A 528 32.13 -14.40 55.26
CA LEU A 528 31.67 -15.76 55.55
C LEU A 528 32.44 -16.32 56.74
N PHE A 529 33.77 -16.38 56.61
CA PHE A 529 34.60 -16.92 57.66
C PHE A 529 34.36 -16.11 58.93
N ALA A 530 34.30 -14.76 58.84
CA ALA A 530 34.05 -13.83 59.95
C ALA A 530 32.93 -14.32 60.88
N SER A 531 31.84 -14.74 60.24
CA SER A 531 30.63 -15.18 60.94
C SER A 531 30.66 -16.64 61.42
N LYS A 532 31.56 -17.48 60.88
CA LYS A 532 31.61 -18.93 61.15
C LYS A 532 33.06 -19.44 61.23
N PRO A 533 33.76 -19.22 62.35
CA PRO A 533 35.17 -19.56 62.48
C PRO A 533 35.51 -21.05 62.37
N GLU A 534 34.57 -21.92 62.71
CA GLU A 534 34.67 -23.35 62.48
C GLU A 534 34.86 -23.70 60.98
N CYS A 535 34.35 -22.86 60.08
CA CYS A 535 34.52 -23.03 58.64
C CYS A 535 35.91 -22.63 58.17
N TRP A 536 36.54 -21.65 58.83
CA TRP A 536 37.95 -21.31 58.62
C TRP A 536 38.85 -22.46 59.07
N GLY A 537 38.55 -23.04 60.24
CA GLY A 537 39.29 -24.18 60.80
C GLY A 537 39.22 -25.45 59.95
N ALA A 538 38.15 -25.62 59.16
CA ALA A 538 37.99 -26.74 58.24
C ALA A 538 38.86 -26.65 56.97
N LEU A 539 39.48 -25.49 56.69
CA LEU A 539 40.31 -25.30 55.50
C LEU A 539 41.74 -25.82 55.69
N PRO A 540 42.41 -26.33 54.64
CA PRO A 540 43.84 -26.62 54.70
C PRO A 540 44.68 -25.37 55.04
N LYS A 541 45.74 -25.53 55.86
CA LYS A 541 46.59 -24.42 56.31
C LYS A 541 47.17 -23.56 55.17
N ALA A 542 47.57 -24.21 54.06
CA ALA A 542 48.08 -23.49 52.88
C ALA A 542 47.02 -22.58 52.24
N ARG A 543 45.76 -23.01 52.20
CA ARG A 543 44.63 -22.23 51.67
C ARG A 543 44.28 -21.08 52.60
N GLN A 544 44.28 -21.32 53.92
CA GLN A 544 44.12 -20.27 54.93
C GLN A 544 45.18 -19.16 54.76
N GLN A 545 46.44 -19.54 54.52
CA GLN A 545 47.52 -18.57 54.30
C GLN A 545 47.32 -17.77 53.02
N ALA A 546 46.95 -18.43 51.91
CA ALA A 546 46.71 -17.75 50.63
C ALA A 546 45.51 -16.78 50.70
N LEU A 547 44.42 -17.17 51.35
CA LEU A 547 43.26 -16.30 51.60
C LEU A 547 43.64 -15.11 52.50
N ARG A 548 44.41 -15.32 53.58
CA ARG A 548 44.92 -14.22 54.42
C ARG A 548 45.75 -13.22 53.63
N GLN A 549 46.65 -13.70 52.78
CA GLN A 549 47.44 -12.83 51.92
C GLN A 549 46.55 -12.02 50.97
N GLN A 550 45.51 -12.63 50.42
CA GLN A 550 44.58 -11.94 49.55
C GLN A 550 43.72 -10.91 50.30
N PHE A 551 43.20 -11.25 51.48
CA PHE A 551 42.44 -10.31 52.32
C PHE A 551 43.28 -9.09 52.71
N ASN A 552 44.56 -9.30 53.02
CA ASN A 552 45.50 -8.23 53.36
C ASN A 552 45.80 -7.26 52.20
N LYS A 553 45.49 -7.62 50.95
CA LYS A 553 45.60 -6.69 49.81
C LYS A 553 44.50 -5.62 49.83
N TYR A 554 43.40 -5.84 50.55
CA TYR A 554 42.25 -4.93 50.61
C TYR A 554 42.17 -4.29 52.00
N PRO A 555 42.47 -2.98 52.13
CA PRO A 555 42.56 -2.29 53.43
C PRO A 555 41.32 -2.46 54.32
N GLU A 556 40.12 -2.45 53.74
CA GLU A 556 38.86 -2.59 54.48
C GLU A 556 38.68 -3.98 55.13
N LEU A 557 39.27 -5.03 54.56
CA LEU A 557 39.16 -6.40 55.10
C LEU A 557 40.18 -6.64 56.22
N LYS A 558 41.26 -5.86 56.24
CA LYS A 558 42.30 -5.91 57.27
C LYS A 558 41.79 -5.42 58.63
N GLU A 559 40.78 -4.55 58.63
CA GLU A 559 40.21 -3.92 59.84
C GLU A 559 39.10 -4.74 60.50
N LEU A 560 38.45 -5.65 59.78
CA LEU A 560 37.52 -6.64 60.33
C LEU A 560 38.31 -7.69 61.12
N ARG A 561 38.76 -7.32 62.33
CA ARG A 561 39.51 -8.18 63.27
C ARG A 561 38.69 -9.39 63.70
N VAL A 562 38.69 -10.43 62.89
CA VAL A 562 38.20 -11.72 63.31
C VAL A 562 39.39 -12.55 63.75
N ASN A 563 39.35 -13.01 65.00
CA ASN A 563 40.41 -13.79 65.60
C ASN A 563 40.37 -15.22 65.01
N TRP A 564 40.98 -15.38 63.84
CA TRP A 564 41.22 -16.65 63.16
C TRP A 564 42.30 -17.47 63.87
N ARG A 565 42.12 -17.78 65.16
CA ARG A 565 43.04 -18.67 65.90
C ARG A 565 42.73 -20.13 65.63
#